data_AF-A0A251V9X1-F1
#
_entry.id   AF-A0A251V9X1-F1
#
_cell.length_a   1.000
_cell.length_b   1.000
_cell.length_c   1.000
_cell.angle_alpha   90.00
_cell.angle_beta   90.00
_cell.angle_gamma   90.00
#
_symmetry.space_group_name_H-M   'P 1'
#
loop_
_entity.id
_entity.type
_entity.pdbx_description
1 polymer ?
#
loop_
_entity_poly.entity_id
_entity_poly.type
_entity_poly.pdbx_seq_one_letter_code
_entity_poly.pdbx_strand_id
1 'polypeptide(L)'
;MILQQDGQSFKGWYPPSIKRLLGSVGIALIEGSLSKHLKSMMRTVVGPQSLKKAFSEIESVATTNMEKWASQESVELKTAVADMIFEYMGKKLISYDPEKSSENLRENFDSFIQGAVSLPLRIPGTAYYKCLQVMMMLKNMLEARQAKPNKVHNDFFDYVLEELKQNDTILTEEMSLELVFGLLIVNFETISQAITVAIKFLTENPQALKELTVCKEYKTLKEFHSFNMHACYFMSLCAQEEHRKILDNRENTKAGLTWEEYKSMTFTFQVY
;
A
#
# COMPACT_ATOMS: atom_id res chain seq x y z
N MET A 1 7.84 0.38 -24.86
CA MET A 1 6.78 0.57 -25.87
C MET A 1 5.38 0.25 -25.32
N ILE A 2 5.20 -0.73 -24.42
CA ILE A 2 3.88 -1.05 -23.81
C ILE A 2 3.31 0.11 -22.97
N LEU A 3 4.11 0.71 -22.09
CA LEU A 3 3.66 1.82 -21.21
C LEU A 3 3.23 3.10 -21.96
N GLN A 4 3.70 3.30 -23.18
CA GLN A 4 3.33 4.46 -24.01
C GLN A 4 1.99 4.27 -24.74
N GLN A 5 1.46 3.04 -24.73
CA GLN A 5 0.19 2.68 -25.36
C GLN A 5 -0.87 2.23 -24.33
N ASP A 6 -0.63 2.50 -23.05
CA ASP A 6 -1.59 2.25 -21.98
C ASP A 6 -2.84 3.12 -22.20
N GLY A 7 -4.03 2.53 -22.01
CA GLY A 7 -5.33 3.15 -22.33
C GLY A 7 -5.75 3.09 -23.80
N GLN A 8 -4.78 3.03 -24.73
CA GLN A 8 -5.05 2.95 -26.18
C GLN A 8 -5.09 1.51 -26.70
N SER A 9 -3.96 0.81 -26.62
CA SER A 9 -3.80 -0.57 -27.14
C SER A 9 -3.64 -1.60 -26.02
N PHE A 10 -3.23 -1.15 -24.83
CA PHE A 10 -3.09 -1.98 -23.64
C PHE A 10 -3.95 -1.44 -22.51
N LYS A 11 -4.47 -2.34 -21.67
CA LYS A 11 -5.12 -1.98 -20.42
C LYS A 11 -4.42 -2.69 -19.29
N GLY A 12 -4.15 -1.97 -18.20
CA GLY A 12 -3.70 -2.57 -16.95
C GLY A 12 -4.58 -3.75 -16.56
N TRP A 13 -3.96 -4.90 -16.36
CA TRP A 13 -4.63 -6.10 -15.88
C TRP A 13 -4.22 -6.37 -14.44
N TYR A 14 -5.21 -6.52 -13.57
CA TYR A 14 -5.00 -6.84 -12.16
C TYR A 14 -5.68 -8.17 -11.79
N PRO A 15 -5.06 -8.95 -10.88
CA PRO A 15 -5.65 -10.18 -10.34
C PRO A 15 -7.05 -9.94 -9.74
N PRO A 16 -7.96 -10.92 -9.79
CA PRO A 16 -9.30 -10.78 -9.22
C PRO A 16 -9.33 -10.40 -7.74
N SER A 17 -8.36 -10.84 -6.94
CA SER A 17 -8.18 -10.44 -5.52
C SER A 17 -7.95 -8.94 -5.39
N ILE A 18 -6.99 -8.39 -6.15
CA ILE A 18 -6.66 -6.97 -6.18
C ILE A 18 -7.82 -6.16 -6.79
N LYS A 19 -8.41 -6.63 -7.89
CA LYS A 19 -9.57 -5.99 -8.52
C LYS A 19 -10.80 -5.97 -7.59
N ARG A 20 -10.95 -6.95 -6.70
CA ARG A 20 -12.06 -6.99 -5.73
C ARG A 20 -11.81 -6.09 -4.51
N LEU A 21 -10.55 -5.76 -4.21
CA LEU A 21 -10.18 -4.92 -3.07
C LEU A 21 -10.00 -3.46 -3.46
N LEU A 22 -9.38 -3.19 -4.60
CA LEU A 22 -9.19 -1.83 -5.14
C LEU A 22 -10.30 -1.42 -6.10
N GLY A 23 -11.23 -2.33 -6.40
CA GLY A 23 -12.43 -2.13 -7.21
C GLY A 23 -12.26 -1.21 -8.40
N SER A 24 -13.09 -0.17 -8.43
CA SER A 24 -13.16 0.78 -9.53
C SER A 24 -12.00 1.76 -9.53
N VAL A 25 -11.45 2.12 -8.36
CA VAL A 25 -10.30 3.03 -8.22
C VAL A 25 -9.02 2.44 -8.78
N GLY A 26 -8.75 1.15 -8.53
CA GLY A 26 -7.59 0.44 -9.07
C GLY A 26 -7.59 0.40 -10.60
N ILE A 27 -8.76 0.45 -11.22
CA ILE A 27 -8.93 0.50 -12.68
C ILE A 27 -8.94 1.97 -13.17
N ALA A 28 -9.50 2.88 -12.38
CA ALA A 28 -9.69 4.29 -12.74
C ALA A 28 -8.39 5.11 -12.76
N LEU A 29 -7.30 4.62 -12.18
CA LEU A 29 -6.00 5.30 -12.27
C LEU A 29 -5.40 5.31 -13.67
N ILE A 30 -5.96 4.51 -14.58
CA ILE A 30 -5.44 4.27 -15.91
C ILE A 30 -5.86 5.40 -16.88
N GLU A 31 -7.14 5.81 -16.93
CA GLU A 31 -7.56 6.91 -17.82
C GLU A 31 -8.94 7.51 -17.52
N GLY A 32 -9.24 8.70 -18.06
CA GLY A 32 -10.55 9.35 -17.98
C GLY A 32 -10.65 10.51 -16.98
N SER A 33 -11.85 11.12 -16.87
CA SER A 33 -12.14 12.22 -15.94
C SER A 33 -11.98 11.80 -14.47
N LEU A 34 -12.37 10.56 -14.16
CA LEU A 34 -12.19 9.97 -12.83
C LEU A 34 -10.71 9.81 -12.45
N SER A 35 -9.86 9.37 -13.38
CA SER A 35 -8.41 9.32 -13.20
C SER A 35 -7.83 10.68 -12.84
N LYS A 36 -8.26 11.74 -13.56
CA LYS A 36 -7.78 13.11 -13.32
C LYS A 36 -8.18 13.60 -11.93
N HIS A 37 -9.41 13.34 -11.51
CA HIS A 37 -9.90 13.75 -10.19
C HIS A 37 -9.15 13.01 -9.06
N LEU A 38 -9.05 11.68 -9.13
CA LEU A 38 -8.30 10.88 -8.16
C LEU A 38 -6.81 11.30 -8.10
N LYS A 39 -6.17 11.53 -9.25
CA LYS A 39 -4.79 12.06 -9.31
C LYS A 39 -4.67 13.46 -8.70
N SER A 40 -5.69 14.30 -8.84
CA SER A 40 -5.74 15.61 -8.19
C SER A 40 -5.79 15.46 -6.67
N MET A 41 -6.64 14.56 -6.16
CA MET A 41 -6.70 14.26 -4.74
C MET A 41 -5.37 13.73 -4.22
N MET A 42 -4.71 12.79 -4.91
CA MET A 42 -3.41 12.28 -4.47
C MET A 42 -2.33 13.36 -4.40
N ARG A 43 -2.40 14.41 -5.24
CA ARG A 43 -1.46 15.54 -5.16
C ARG A 43 -1.58 16.31 -3.85
N THR A 44 -2.68 16.22 -3.11
CA THR A 44 -2.76 16.83 -1.77
C THR A 44 -1.91 16.07 -0.75
N VAL A 45 -1.59 14.79 -1.01
CA VAL A 45 -0.69 13.97 -0.17
C VAL A 45 0.76 14.08 -0.65
N VAL A 46 1.00 13.85 -1.94
CA VAL A 46 2.37 13.72 -2.51
C VAL A 46 2.79 14.90 -3.40
N GLY A 47 2.03 15.99 -3.41
CA GLY A 47 2.35 17.17 -4.20
C GLY A 47 3.49 18.00 -3.62
N PRO A 48 4.14 18.86 -4.42
CA PRO A 48 5.31 19.63 -3.98
C PRO A 48 5.08 20.47 -2.71
N GLN A 49 3.89 21.04 -2.55
CA GLN A 49 3.54 21.84 -1.37
C GLN A 49 3.40 20.98 -0.11
N SER A 50 2.75 19.82 -0.23
CA SER A 50 2.60 18.86 0.86
C SER A 50 3.93 18.26 1.25
N LEU A 51 4.77 17.90 0.28
CA LEU A 51 6.14 17.43 0.51
C LEU A 51 7.00 18.49 1.21
N LYS A 52 6.87 19.76 0.85
CA LYS A 52 7.59 20.84 1.52
C LYS A 52 7.22 20.96 3.01
N LYS A 53 5.94 20.77 3.35
CA LYS A 53 5.47 20.75 4.75
C LYS A 53 5.87 19.48 5.47
N ALA A 54 5.83 18.34 4.77
CA ALA A 54 6.18 17.04 5.30
C ALA A 54 7.69 16.87 5.54
N PHE A 55 8.54 17.64 4.85
CA PHE A 55 10.00 17.46 4.90
C PHE A 55 10.55 17.45 6.32
N SER A 56 10.21 18.47 7.13
CA SER A 56 10.68 18.55 8.52
C SER A 56 10.12 17.44 9.40
N GLU A 57 8.90 16.98 9.13
CA GLU A 57 8.29 15.88 9.87
C GLU A 57 8.92 14.54 9.52
N ILE A 58 9.19 14.28 8.24
CA ILE A 58 9.87 13.08 7.77
C ILE A 58 11.29 13.03 8.33
N GLU A 59 12.02 14.14 8.29
CA GLU A 59 13.36 14.27 8.88
C GLU A 59 13.33 13.97 10.39
N SER A 60 12.37 14.54 11.11
CA SER A 60 12.19 14.28 12.55
C SER A 60 11.88 12.82 12.82
N VAL A 61 10.93 12.21 12.09
CA VAL A 61 10.53 10.81 12.26
C VAL A 61 11.71 9.87 11.97
N ALA A 62 12.44 10.13 10.87
CA ALA A 62 13.61 9.34 10.50
C ALA A 62 14.71 9.46 11.56
N THR A 63 15.02 10.67 12.02
CA THR A 63 16.08 10.90 13.01
C THR A 63 15.76 10.24 14.34
N THR A 64 14.55 10.44 14.86
CA THR A 64 14.12 9.81 16.13
C THR A 64 14.15 8.29 16.05
N ASN A 65 13.74 7.69 14.93
CA ASN A 65 13.80 6.25 14.75
C ASN A 65 15.24 5.75 14.62
N MET A 66 16.10 6.45 13.88
CA MET A 66 17.53 6.10 13.77
C MET A 66 18.24 6.17 15.12
N GLU A 67 17.96 7.20 15.94
CA GLU A 67 18.48 7.30 17.31
C GLU A 67 18.01 6.13 18.19
N LYS A 68 16.72 5.78 18.10
CA LYS A 68 16.15 4.62 18.79
C LYS A 68 16.83 3.32 18.34
N TRP A 69 17.05 3.12 17.05
CA TRP A 69 17.71 1.93 16.50
C TRP A 69 19.19 1.86 16.91
N ALA A 70 19.89 2.99 16.95
CA ALA A 70 21.29 3.06 17.35
C ALA A 70 21.52 2.69 18.83
N SER A 71 20.49 2.82 19.67
CA SER A 71 20.54 2.40 21.07
C SER A 71 20.34 0.90 21.30
N GLN A 72 20.00 0.14 20.25
CA GLN A 72 19.77 -1.31 20.31
C GLN A 72 21.01 -2.08 19.85
N GLU A 73 21.20 -3.29 20.36
CA GLU A 73 22.32 -4.16 19.97
C GLU A 73 22.25 -4.55 18.48
N SER A 74 21.04 -4.83 17.99
CA SER A 74 20.77 -5.13 16.58
C SER A 74 19.33 -4.77 16.23
N VAL A 75 19.09 -4.50 14.95
CA VAL A 75 17.77 -4.16 14.42
C VAL A 75 17.55 -4.90 13.10
N GLU A 76 16.40 -5.52 12.94
CA GLU A 76 15.96 -6.03 11.63
C GLU A 76 15.48 -4.84 10.80
N LEU A 77 16.34 -4.42 9.86
CA LEU A 77 16.18 -3.15 9.14
C LEU A 77 14.88 -3.08 8.34
N LYS A 78 14.47 -4.17 7.68
CA LYS A 78 13.28 -4.17 6.82
C LYS A 78 12.02 -3.88 7.64
N THR A 79 11.87 -4.55 8.77
CA THR A 79 10.74 -4.41 9.69
C THR A 79 10.78 -3.03 10.34
N ALA A 80 11.94 -2.59 10.84
CA ALA A 80 12.06 -1.29 11.49
C ALA A 80 11.70 -0.12 10.56
N VAL A 81 12.17 -0.16 9.31
CA VAL A 81 11.83 0.84 8.29
C VAL A 81 10.34 0.75 7.92
N ALA A 82 9.80 -0.46 7.77
CA ALA A 82 8.38 -0.66 7.47
C ALA A 82 7.47 -0.07 8.55
N ASP A 83 7.77 -0.32 9.83
CA ASP A 83 7.02 0.20 10.97
C ASP A 83 7.06 1.74 11.02
N MET A 84 8.25 2.32 10.85
CA MET A 84 8.43 3.77 10.80
C MET A 84 7.56 4.43 9.71
N ILE A 85 7.57 3.87 8.50
CA ILE A 85 6.78 4.41 7.38
C ILE A 85 5.29 4.19 7.62
N PHE A 86 4.93 3.00 8.12
CA PHE A 86 3.54 2.65 8.38
C PHE A 86 2.91 3.59 9.40
N GLU A 87 3.59 3.86 10.51
CA GLU A 87 3.12 4.80 11.53
C GLU A 87 2.96 6.22 10.96
N TYR A 88 3.97 6.70 10.22
CA TYR A 88 3.92 8.03 9.61
C TYR A 88 2.74 8.15 8.62
N MET A 89 2.61 7.20 7.71
CA MET A 89 1.57 7.22 6.67
C MET A 89 0.19 6.96 7.25
N GLY A 90 0.04 6.06 8.21
CA GLY A 90 -1.21 5.82 8.92
C GLY A 90 -1.71 7.08 9.62
N LYS A 91 -0.80 7.80 10.31
CA LYS A 91 -1.12 9.09 10.92
C LYS A 91 -1.54 10.13 9.88
N LYS A 92 -0.82 10.24 8.75
CA LYS A 92 -1.11 11.23 7.70
C LYS A 92 -2.35 10.94 6.88
N LEU A 93 -2.66 9.68 6.66
CA LEU A 93 -3.79 9.30 5.81
C LEU A 93 -5.09 9.22 6.61
N ILE A 94 -5.07 8.68 7.83
CA ILE A 94 -6.30 8.37 8.59
C ILE A 94 -6.23 8.75 10.07
N SER A 95 -5.23 9.54 10.49
CA SER A 95 -4.96 9.83 11.92
C SER A 95 -4.83 8.57 12.79
N TYR A 96 -4.24 7.51 12.22
CA TYR A 96 -3.99 6.28 12.96
C TYR A 96 -3.06 6.54 14.15
N ASP A 97 -3.41 5.94 15.28
CA ASP A 97 -2.66 5.96 16.52
C ASP A 97 -2.63 4.53 17.09
N PRO A 98 -1.48 3.84 17.05
CA PRO A 98 -1.39 2.45 17.50
C PRO A 98 -1.70 2.28 18.99
N GLU A 99 -1.49 3.30 19.82
CA GLU A 99 -1.77 3.23 21.26
C GLU A 99 -3.27 3.34 21.58
N LYS A 100 -4.04 3.98 20.68
CA LYS A 100 -5.48 4.20 20.86
C LYS A 100 -6.35 3.28 20.00
N SER A 101 -5.75 2.56 19.07
CA SER A 101 -6.46 1.63 18.19
C SER A 101 -6.66 0.28 18.88
N SER A 102 -7.88 -0.24 18.84
CA SER A 102 -8.16 -1.62 19.27
C SER A 102 -7.65 -2.67 18.28
N GLU A 103 -7.34 -2.26 17.05
CA GLU A 103 -6.92 -3.13 15.97
C GLU A 103 -5.44 -2.87 15.63
N ASN A 104 -4.67 -3.95 15.49
CA ASN A 104 -3.28 -3.88 15.01
C ASN A 104 -3.30 -3.71 13.48
N LEU A 105 -3.37 -2.46 13.04
CA LEU A 105 -3.48 -2.14 11.63
C LEU A 105 -2.26 -2.63 10.84
N ARG A 106 -1.08 -2.60 11.46
CA ARG A 106 0.19 -3.05 10.86
C ARG A 106 0.17 -4.55 10.54
N GLU A 107 -0.33 -5.39 11.46
CA GLU A 107 -0.50 -6.83 11.20
C GLU A 107 -1.55 -7.11 10.12
N ASN A 108 -2.65 -6.34 10.13
CA ASN A 108 -3.69 -6.47 9.13
C ASN A 108 -3.19 -6.09 7.73
N PHE A 109 -2.28 -5.11 7.61
CA PHE A 109 -1.67 -4.71 6.34
C PHE A 109 -0.61 -5.68 5.82
N ASP A 110 0.22 -6.26 6.68
CA ASP A 110 1.12 -7.35 6.27
C ASP A 110 0.33 -8.54 5.73
N SER A 111 -0.73 -8.91 6.46
CA SER A 111 -1.67 -9.93 6.01
C SER A 111 -2.37 -9.52 4.71
N PHE A 112 -2.59 -8.22 4.48
CA PHE A 112 -3.12 -7.73 3.21
C PHE A 112 -2.15 -7.95 2.06
N ILE A 113 -0.87 -7.61 2.19
CA ILE A 113 0.10 -7.78 1.09
C ILE A 113 0.14 -9.24 0.66
N GLN A 114 0.13 -10.14 1.65
CA GLN A 114 -0.01 -11.58 1.43
C GLN A 114 -1.38 -11.93 0.80
N GLY A 115 -2.46 -11.28 1.23
CA GLY A 115 -3.83 -11.51 0.77
C GLY A 115 -4.14 -10.99 -0.64
N ALA A 116 -3.45 -9.94 -1.07
CA ALA A 116 -3.56 -9.36 -2.39
C ALA A 116 -3.05 -10.32 -3.47
N VAL A 117 -2.04 -11.12 -3.13
CA VAL A 117 -1.52 -12.21 -3.98
C VAL A 117 -2.15 -13.57 -3.67
N SER A 118 -2.93 -13.68 -2.58
CA SER A 118 -3.62 -14.92 -2.22
C SER A 118 -4.92 -15.12 -3.01
N LEU A 119 -5.44 -16.33 -2.92
CA LEU A 119 -6.77 -16.65 -3.44
C LEU A 119 -7.85 -15.86 -2.69
N PRO A 120 -8.87 -15.33 -3.39
CA PRO A 120 -9.90 -14.47 -2.80
C PRO A 120 -10.94 -15.28 -2.02
N LEU A 121 -10.50 -16.01 -0.99
CA LEU A 121 -11.32 -16.86 -0.13
C LEU A 121 -11.83 -16.07 1.09
N ARG A 122 -13.15 -15.99 1.28
CA ARG A 122 -13.78 -15.30 2.41
C ARG A 122 -13.88 -16.20 3.65
N ILE A 123 -12.75 -16.72 4.11
CA ILE A 123 -12.69 -17.65 5.24
C ILE A 123 -11.93 -16.98 6.39
N PRO A 124 -12.48 -16.94 7.63
CA PRO A 124 -11.78 -16.40 8.79
C PRO A 124 -10.37 -16.99 8.94
N GLY A 125 -9.39 -16.13 9.21
CA GLY A 125 -7.98 -16.50 9.31
C GLY A 125 -7.20 -16.47 7.99
N THR A 126 -7.87 -16.42 6.83
CA THR A 126 -7.17 -16.20 5.55
C THR A 126 -6.72 -14.74 5.41
N ALA A 127 -5.64 -14.56 4.64
CA ALA A 127 -5.11 -13.25 4.31
C ALA A 127 -6.17 -12.34 3.65
N TYR A 128 -6.95 -12.87 2.69
CA TYR A 128 -8.07 -12.14 2.07
C TYR A 128 -9.16 -11.72 3.06
N TYR A 129 -9.50 -12.55 4.07
CA TYR A 129 -10.46 -12.17 5.11
C TYR A 129 -9.96 -11.02 5.98
N LYS A 130 -8.67 -11.03 6.36
CA LYS A 130 -8.06 -9.91 7.10
C LYS A 130 -8.12 -8.60 6.31
N CYS A 131 -7.98 -8.63 4.98
CA CYS A 131 -8.18 -7.44 4.13
C CYS A 131 -9.59 -6.83 4.29
N LEU A 132 -10.61 -7.69 4.35
CA LEU A 132 -12.00 -7.23 4.52
C LEU A 132 -12.23 -6.56 5.88
N GLN A 133 -11.50 -6.98 6.91
CA GLN A 133 -11.57 -6.35 8.22
C GLN A 133 -11.04 -4.91 8.18
N VAL A 134 -9.91 -4.66 7.49
CA VAL A 134 -9.40 -3.30 7.29
C VAL A 134 -10.38 -2.43 6.52
N MET A 135 -11.00 -2.96 5.46
CA MET A 135 -12.04 -2.23 4.72
C MET A 135 -13.24 -1.89 5.61
N MET A 136 -13.65 -2.81 6.48
CA MET A 136 -14.74 -2.57 7.42
C MET A 136 -14.37 -1.53 8.48
N MET A 137 -13.12 -1.54 8.97
CA MET A 137 -12.60 -0.50 9.86
C MET A 137 -12.64 0.88 9.18
N LEU A 138 -12.12 1.00 7.95
CA LEU A 138 -12.15 2.27 7.21
C LEU A 138 -13.58 2.76 7.00
N LYS A 139 -14.52 1.84 6.72
CA LYS A 139 -15.94 2.17 6.61
C LYS A 139 -16.50 2.72 7.93
N ASN A 140 -16.25 2.03 9.04
CA ASN A 140 -16.69 2.48 10.36
C ASN A 140 -16.11 3.85 10.72
N MET A 141 -14.84 4.11 10.37
CA MET A 141 -14.21 5.42 10.55
C MET A 141 -14.90 6.50 9.72
N LEU A 142 -15.27 6.19 8.47
CA LEU A 142 -15.98 7.11 7.59
C LEU A 142 -17.34 7.48 8.18
N GLU A 143 -18.13 6.48 8.56
CA GLU A 143 -19.47 6.66 9.17
C GLU A 143 -19.37 7.48 10.47
N ALA A 144 -18.40 7.17 11.34
CA ALA A 144 -18.18 7.89 12.59
C ALA A 144 -17.85 9.37 12.34
N ARG A 145 -16.99 9.67 11.36
CA ARG A 145 -16.62 11.05 11.01
C ARG A 145 -17.72 11.79 10.26
N GLN A 146 -18.59 11.11 9.53
CA GLN A 146 -19.80 11.70 8.95
C GLN A 146 -20.80 12.10 10.04
N ALA A 147 -21.03 11.22 11.02
CA ALA A 147 -21.93 11.49 12.14
C ALA A 147 -21.39 12.59 13.07
N LYS A 148 -20.07 12.61 13.30
CA LYS A 148 -19.39 13.61 14.12
C LYS A 148 -18.09 14.05 13.47
N PRO A 149 -18.13 15.10 12.63
CA PRO A 149 -16.94 15.61 11.96
C PRO A 149 -15.85 16.04 12.93
N ASN A 150 -14.60 15.79 12.54
CA ASN A 150 -13.45 16.29 13.26
C ASN A 150 -13.45 17.82 13.24
N LYS A 151 -13.11 18.44 14.37
CA LYS A 151 -13.00 19.91 14.47
C LYS A 151 -11.80 20.46 13.70
N VAL A 152 -10.77 19.63 13.50
CA VAL A 152 -9.54 19.98 12.81
C VAL A 152 -9.32 18.96 11.72
N HIS A 153 -9.21 19.43 10.48
CA HIS A 153 -9.03 18.60 9.29
C HIS A 153 -7.53 18.48 9.03
N ASN A 154 -6.95 17.35 9.42
CA ASN A 154 -5.48 17.20 9.49
C ASN A 154 -4.95 15.98 8.74
N ASP A 155 -5.83 15.10 8.27
CA ASP A 155 -5.45 13.92 7.51
C ASP A 155 -6.13 13.87 6.13
N PHE A 156 -5.66 12.95 5.29
CA PHE A 156 -6.22 12.77 3.95
C PHE A 156 -7.68 12.29 3.99
N PHE A 157 -8.09 11.54 5.02
CA PHE A 157 -9.44 11.03 5.15
C PHE A 157 -10.46 12.14 5.37
N ASP A 158 -10.09 13.19 6.11
CA ASP A 158 -10.90 14.41 6.24
C ASP A 158 -11.07 15.10 4.87
N TYR A 159 -10.01 15.18 4.05
CA TYR A 159 -10.09 15.72 2.69
C TYR A 159 -11.00 14.86 1.77
N VAL A 160 -10.94 13.54 1.88
CA VAL A 160 -11.85 12.62 1.17
C VAL A 160 -13.31 12.85 1.56
N LEU A 161 -13.58 13.10 2.84
CA LEU A 161 -14.92 13.43 3.33
C LEU A 161 -15.43 14.79 2.80
N GLU A 162 -14.56 15.78 2.63
CA GLU A 162 -14.91 17.06 2.02
C GLU A 162 -15.25 16.91 0.54
N GLU A 163 -14.48 16.14 -0.21
CA GLU A 163 -14.73 15.86 -1.64
C GLU A 163 -16.03 15.04 -1.83
N LEU A 164 -16.33 14.11 -0.91
CA LEU A 164 -17.56 13.31 -0.96
C LEU A 164 -18.83 14.15 -0.70
N LYS A 165 -18.70 15.31 -0.04
CA LYS A 165 -19.82 16.24 0.24
C LYS A 165 -20.13 17.19 -0.92
N GLN A 166 -19.28 17.26 -1.95
CA GLN A 166 -19.51 18.16 -3.08
C GLN A 166 -20.69 17.67 -3.93
N ASN A 167 -21.61 18.57 -4.28
CA ASN A 167 -22.87 18.20 -4.97
C ASN A 167 -22.65 17.52 -6.34
N ASP A 168 -21.56 17.85 -7.04
CA ASP A 168 -21.22 17.30 -8.36
C ASP A 168 -20.06 16.29 -8.29
N THR A 169 -19.82 15.71 -7.11
CA THR A 169 -18.71 14.75 -6.95
C THR A 169 -18.98 13.47 -7.74
N ILE A 170 -17.94 13.00 -8.42
CA ILE A 170 -17.93 11.68 -9.07
C ILE A 170 -17.45 10.58 -8.11
N LEU A 171 -17.03 10.97 -6.90
CA LEU A 171 -16.52 10.06 -5.88
C LEU A 171 -17.68 9.42 -5.14
N THR A 172 -17.72 8.09 -5.09
CA THR A 172 -18.65 7.35 -4.23
C THR A 172 -17.97 6.98 -2.92
N GLU A 173 -18.76 6.63 -1.90
CA GLU A 173 -18.24 6.08 -0.65
C GLU A 173 -17.32 4.87 -0.87
N GLU A 174 -17.72 3.94 -1.74
CA GLU A 174 -16.91 2.77 -2.09
C GLU A 174 -15.55 3.19 -2.68
N MET A 175 -15.55 4.16 -3.59
CA MET A 175 -14.33 4.69 -4.19
C MET A 175 -13.44 5.44 -3.20
N SER A 176 -14.05 6.16 -2.25
CA SER A 176 -13.32 6.81 -1.17
C SER A 176 -12.57 5.80 -0.30
N LEU A 177 -13.22 4.71 0.07
CA LEU A 177 -12.62 3.64 0.86
C LEU A 177 -11.51 2.93 0.07
N GLU A 178 -11.76 2.60 -1.20
CA GLU A 178 -10.77 2.01 -2.10
C GLU A 178 -9.53 2.89 -2.27
N LEU A 179 -9.71 4.21 -2.42
CA LEU A 179 -8.63 5.18 -2.57
C LEU A 179 -7.73 5.25 -1.33
N VAL A 180 -8.35 5.38 -0.16
CA VAL A 180 -7.62 5.50 1.11
C VAL A 180 -6.88 4.22 1.42
N PHE A 181 -7.54 3.08 1.20
CA PHE A 181 -6.94 1.77 1.33
C PHE A 181 -5.76 1.58 0.38
N GLY A 182 -5.93 1.89 -0.90
CA GLY A 182 -4.87 1.80 -1.91
C GLY A 182 -3.66 2.68 -1.58
N LEU A 183 -3.90 3.90 -1.07
CA LEU A 183 -2.83 4.79 -0.63
C LEU A 183 -2.08 4.24 0.58
N LEU A 184 -2.77 3.68 1.57
CA LEU A 184 -2.10 3.06 2.72
C LEU A 184 -1.14 1.95 2.23
N ILE A 185 -1.61 1.07 1.36
CA ILE A 185 -0.84 -0.06 0.81
C ILE A 185 0.39 0.41 0.04
N VAL A 186 0.19 1.29 -0.94
CA VAL A 186 1.25 1.68 -1.87
C VAL A 186 2.39 2.40 -1.14
N ASN A 187 2.09 3.18 -0.10
CA ASN A 187 3.11 3.99 0.55
C ASN A 187 4.01 3.18 1.50
N PHE A 188 3.50 2.26 2.31
CA PHE A 188 4.38 1.58 3.28
C PHE A 188 5.30 0.55 2.63
N GLU A 189 4.76 -0.34 1.78
CA GLU A 189 5.51 -1.50 1.28
C GLU A 189 6.64 -1.05 0.34
N THR A 190 6.33 -0.10 -0.55
CA THR A 190 7.27 0.32 -1.58
C THR A 190 8.41 1.16 -1.04
N ILE A 191 8.10 2.13 -0.17
CA ILE A 191 9.10 3.02 0.41
C ILE A 191 10.01 2.22 1.35
N SER A 192 9.45 1.23 2.08
CA SER A 192 10.25 0.40 2.99
C SER A 192 11.30 -0.41 2.25
N GLN A 193 10.91 -1.09 1.16
CA GLN A 193 11.85 -1.84 0.34
C GLN A 193 12.91 -0.94 -0.29
N ALA A 194 12.52 0.23 -0.82
CA ALA A 194 13.44 1.19 -1.42
C ALA A 194 14.51 1.65 -0.44
N ILE A 195 14.12 2.06 0.76
CA ILE A 195 15.05 2.53 1.80
C ILE A 195 15.93 1.37 2.28
N THR A 196 15.36 0.18 2.50
CA THR A 196 16.11 -1.01 2.94
C THR A 196 17.21 -1.38 1.95
N VAL A 197 16.87 -1.41 0.65
CA VAL A 197 17.82 -1.71 -0.42
C VAL A 197 18.87 -0.59 -0.57
N ALA A 198 18.46 0.68 -0.45
CA ALA A 198 19.39 1.80 -0.47
C ALA A 198 20.42 1.70 0.66
N ILE A 199 19.98 1.46 1.90
CA ILE A 199 20.88 1.31 3.05
C ILE A 199 21.81 0.11 2.82
N LYS A 200 21.29 -1.04 2.38
CA LYS A 200 22.11 -2.21 2.06
C LYS A 200 23.22 -1.88 1.06
N PHE A 201 22.89 -1.23 -0.06
CA PHE A 201 23.90 -0.88 -1.07
C PHE A 201 24.90 0.16 -0.57
N LEU A 202 24.49 1.09 0.28
CA LEU A 202 25.41 2.06 0.89
C LEU A 202 26.36 1.40 1.89
N THR A 203 25.88 0.44 2.69
CA THR A 203 26.72 -0.33 3.62
C THR A 203 27.73 -1.20 2.88
N GLU A 204 27.34 -1.75 1.72
CA GLU A 204 28.22 -2.56 0.87
C GLU A 204 29.18 -1.73 -0.01
N ASN A 205 29.02 -0.40 -0.06
CA ASN A 205 29.84 0.47 -0.90
C ASN A 205 30.35 1.71 -0.14
N PRO A 206 31.44 1.56 0.65
CA PRO A 206 31.96 2.63 1.51
C PRO A 206 32.38 3.91 0.77
N GLN A 207 32.77 3.80 -0.50
CA GLN A 207 33.09 4.97 -1.32
C GLN A 207 31.85 5.83 -1.59
N ALA A 208 30.74 5.21 -2.01
CA ALA A 208 29.49 5.90 -2.24
C ALA A 208 28.95 6.56 -0.95
N LEU A 209 29.07 5.85 0.18
CA LEU A 209 28.69 6.40 1.49
C LEU A 209 29.53 7.63 1.88
N LYS A 210 30.85 7.58 1.64
CA LYS A 210 31.75 8.72 1.90
C LYS A 210 31.41 9.92 1.03
N GLU A 211 31.13 9.72 -0.25
CA GLU A 211 30.73 10.79 -1.17
C GLU A 211 29.41 11.45 -0.73
N LEU A 212 28.40 10.66 -0.34
CA LEU A 212 27.12 11.17 0.17
C LEU A 212 27.25 11.94 1.49
N THR A 213 28.21 11.56 2.35
CA THR A 213 28.45 12.26 3.62
C THR A 213 29.07 13.65 3.41
N VAL A 214 29.78 13.85 2.30
CA VAL A 214 30.42 15.12 1.92
C VAL A 214 29.47 16.02 1.12
N CYS A 215 28.58 15.46 0.29
CA CYS A 215 27.58 16.18 -0.47
C CYS A 215 26.34 16.54 0.38
N LYS A 216 26.41 17.62 1.17
CA LYS A 216 25.25 18.19 1.91
C LYS A 216 24.21 18.93 1.03
N GLU A 217 24.26 18.83 -0.30
CA GLU A 217 23.34 19.52 -1.21
C GLU A 217 22.38 18.55 -1.92
N TYR A 218 21.11 18.64 -1.53
CA TYR A 218 20.02 17.78 -1.96
C TYR A 218 19.65 17.99 -3.44
N LYS A 219 19.81 16.95 -4.26
CA LYS A 219 19.12 16.83 -5.57
C LYS A 219 17.91 15.92 -5.44
N THR A 220 16.76 16.41 -5.91
CA THR A 220 15.44 15.77 -5.80
C THR A 220 15.35 14.51 -6.67
N LEU A 221 15.00 13.37 -6.08
CA LEU A 221 14.72 12.11 -6.79
C LEU A 221 13.36 12.19 -7.48
N LYS A 222 13.34 12.07 -8.82
CA LYS A 222 12.14 12.20 -9.66
C LYS A 222 11.60 10.88 -10.24
N GLU A 223 12.19 9.73 -9.93
CA GLU A 223 11.83 8.50 -10.62
C GLU A 223 11.69 7.33 -9.64
N PHE A 224 10.48 7.12 -9.11
CA PHE A 224 10.16 5.94 -8.30
C PHE A 224 8.81 5.28 -8.63
N HIS A 225 8.10 5.75 -9.66
CA HIS A 225 6.74 5.28 -9.96
C HIS A 225 6.65 4.01 -10.82
N SER A 226 7.75 3.53 -11.41
CA SER A 226 7.71 2.43 -12.41
C SER A 226 8.04 1.03 -11.85
N PHE A 227 8.70 0.95 -10.69
CA PHE A 227 9.32 -0.31 -10.24
C PHE A 227 8.34 -1.28 -9.54
N ASN A 228 7.31 -0.76 -8.88
CA ASN A 228 6.57 -1.55 -7.87
C ASN A 228 5.33 -2.28 -8.42
N MET A 229 4.81 -1.88 -9.57
CA MET A 229 3.72 -2.63 -10.22
C MET A 229 4.20 -3.99 -10.73
N HIS A 230 5.48 -4.11 -11.11
CA HIS A 230 6.08 -5.35 -11.60
C HIS A 230 6.29 -6.40 -10.50
N ALA A 231 6.59 -6.01 -9.26
CA ALA A 231 6.79 -6.95 -8.16
C ALA A 231 5.47 -7.62 -7.74
N CYS A 232 4.40 -6.86 -7.56
CA CYS A 232 3.05 -7.40 -7.35
C CYS A 232 2.57 -8.25 -8.53
N TYR A 233 2.92 -7.86 -9.76
CA TYR A 233 2.58 -8.61 -10.97
C TYR A 233 3.30 -9.97 -11.02
N PHE A 234 4.60 -9.99 -10.74
CA PHE A 234 5.40 -11.22 -10.74
C PHE A 234 4.94 -12.19 -9.64
N MET A 235 4.73 -11.69 -8.42
CA MET A 235 4.24 -12.52 -7.31
C MET A 235 2.84 -13.07 -7.59
N SER A 236 1.94 -12.27 -8.18
CA SER A 236 0.62 -12.77 -8.57
C SER A 236 0.69 -13.78 -9.71
N LEU A 237 1.63 -13.65 -10.65
CA LEU A 237 1.76 -14.58 -11.77
C LEU A 237 2.15 -15.97 -11.26
N CYS A 238 3.09 -16.02 -10.34
CA CYS A 238 3.56 -17.26 -9.71
C CYS A 238 2.46 -17.95 -8.89
N ALA A 239 1.73 -17.19 -8.06
CA ALA A 239 0.60 -17.73 -7.28
C ALA A 239 -0.54 -18.26 -8.19
N GLN A 240 -0.78 -17.61 -9.34
CA GLN A 240 -1.79 -18.04 -10.31
C GLN A 240 -1.40 -19.27 -11.10
N GLU A 241 -0.11 -19.43 -11.44
CA GLU A 241 0.37 -20.61 -12.16
C GLU A 241 0.27 -21.87 -11.28
N GLU A 242 0.54 -21.77 -9.98
CA GLU A 242 0.29 -22.87 -9.04
C GLU A 242 -1.19 -23.21 -8.94
N HIS A 243 -2.05 -22.19 -8.83
CA HIS A 243 -3.50 -22.40 -8.79
C HIS A 243 -4.03 -23.05 -10.08
N ARG A 244 -3.53 -22.63 -11.25
CA ARG A 244 -3.90 -23.21 -12.55
C ARG A 244 -3.52 -24.68 -12.64
N LYS A 245 -2.30 -25.05 -12.23
CA LYS A 245 -1.86 -26.45 -12.17
C LYS A 245 -2.74 -27.31 -11.28
N ILE A 246 -3.24 -26.75 -10.17
CA ILE A 246 -4.18 -27.44 -9.30
C ILE A 246 -5.53 -27.64 -10.01
N LEU A 247 -6.05 -26.62 -10.69
CA LEU A 247 -7.32 -26.69 -11.41
C LEU A 247 -7.27 -27.65 -12.61
N ASP A 248 -6.14 -27.68 -13.34
CA ASP A 248 -5.97 -28.55 -14.51
C ASP A 248 -5.95 -30.04 -14.14
N ASN A 249 -5.62 -30.36 -12.89
CA ASN A 249 -5.62 -31.72 -12.36
C ASN A 249 -6.96 -32.15 -11.74
N ARG A 250 -8.04 -31.34 -11.87
CA ARG A 250 -9.36 -31.63 -11.27
C ARG A 250 -10.40 -32.04 -12.30
N GLU A 251 -11.25 -32.98 -11.92
CA GLU A 251 -12.48 -33.32 -12.67
C GLU A 251 -13.61 -32.28 -12.48
N ASN A 252 -13.64 -31.55 -11.35
CA ASN A 252 -14.64 -30.52 -11.08
C ASN A 252 -14.00 -29.18 -10.67
N THR A 253 -13.95 -28.25 -11.63
CA THR A 253 -13.33 -26.92 -11.48
C THR A 253 -14.18 -25.92 -10.69
N LYS A 254 -15.42 -26.26 -10.32
CA LYS A 254 -16.34 -25.36 -9.59
C LYS A 254 -16.32 -25.54 -8.06
N ALA A 255 -15.65 -26.56 -7.54
CA ALA A 255 -15.48 -26.75 -6.09
C ALA A 255 -14.36 -25.85 -5.54
N GLY A 256 -14.52 -25.36 -4.30
CA GLY A 256 -13.48 -24.61 -3.60
C GLY A 256 -12.19 -25.43 -3.42
N LEU A 257 -11.07 -24.77 -3.08
CA LEU A 257 -9.82 -25.47 -2.75
C LEU A 257 -9.95 -26.25 -1.44
N THR A 258 -9.45 -27.48 -1.44
CA THR A 258 -9.32 -28.27 -0.23
C THR A 258 -8.07 -27.86 0.55
N TRP A 259 -8.06 -28.21 1.84
CA TRP A 259 -6.93 -27.93 2.73
C TRP A 259 -5.62 -28.62 2.30
N GLU A 260 -5.70 -29.82 1.74
CA GLU A 260 -4.52 -30.54 1.24
C GLU A 260 -3.93 -29.85 0.01
N GLU A 261 -4.76 -29.31 -0.87
CA GLU A 261 -4.31 -28.56 -2.04
C GLU A 261 -3.67 -27.22 -1.65
N TYR A 262 -4.21 -26.53 -0.65
CA TYR A 262 -3.59 -25.32 -0.10
C TYR A 262 -2.18 -25.60 0.45
N LYS A 263 -2.01 -26.70 1.20
CA LYS A 263 -0.69 -27.11 1.73
C LYS A 263 0.32 -27.50 0.65
N SER A 264 -0.14 -27.86 -0.55
CA SER A 264 0.73 -28.23 -1.67
C SER A 264 1.29 -27.03 -2.45
N MET A 265 0.85 -25.80 -2.16
CA MET A 265 1.25 -24.59 -2.90
C MET A 265 2.60 -24.04 -2.43
N THR A 266 3.67 -24.40 -3.13
CA THR A 266 5.06 -24.05 -2.79
C THR A 266 5.35 -22.55 -2.77
N PHE A 267 4.89 -21.80 -3.78
CA PHE A 267 5.14 -20.37 -3.88
C PHE A 267 4.37 -19.60 -2.81
N THR A 268 3.17 -20.08 -2.45
CA THR A 268 2.36 -19.49 -1.38
C THR A 268 3.10 -19.49 -0.04
N PHE A 269 3.95 -20.48 0.24
CA PHE A 269 4.77 -20.54 1.47
C PHE A 269 6.15 -19.87 1.36
N GLN A 270 6.63 -19.57 0.15
CA GLN A 270 7.93 -18.90 -0.06
C GLN A 270 7.85 -17.37 0.06
N VAL A 271 6.63 -16.81 0.06
CA VAL A 271 6.34 -15.37 0.21
C VAL A 271 6.10 -14.98 1.68
N TYR A 272 6.16 -15.95 2.61
CA TYR A 272 6.13 -15.75 4.06
C TYR A 272 7.54 -15.77 4.67
#